data_AF-A0A2R7L1H8-F1
#
_entry.id   AF-A0A2R7L1H8-F1
#
_cell.length_a   1.000
_cell.length_b   1.000
_cell.length_c   1.000
_cell.angle_alpha   90.00
_cell.angle_beta   90.00
_cell.angle_gamma   90.00
#
_symmetry.space_group_name_H-M   'P 1'
#
loop_
_entity.id
_entity.type
_entity.pdbx_description
1 polymer ?
#
loop_
_entity_poly.entity_id
_entity_poly.type
_entity_poly.pdbx_seq_one_letter_code
_entity_poly.pdbx_strand_id
1 'polypeptide(L)'
;MNKTLDFLKYFIPFSVVLFVAQYFAMQALSDKLVFFYSAWSIYTFNIVATFLVYLFLIFVNKNFDTYTGFAFLGASFFRMMLAIIFLIPLIKGKVKDPIIDLSTFFIPYFLFLLFETYFTIRLINRR
;
A
#
# COMPACT_ATOMS: atom_id res chain seq x y z
N MET A 1 -22.54 -11.12 4.65
CA MET A 1 -21.11 -11.38 4.37
C MET A 1 -20.27 -10.42 5.19
N ASN A 2 -19.32 -10.92 6.00
CA ASN A 2 -18.42 -10.05 6.77
C ASN A 2 -17.59 -9.20 5.80
N LYS A 3 -17.80 -7.87 5.81
CA LYS A 3 -17.10 -6.90 4.94
C LYS A 3 -15.56 -7.08 4.99
N THR A 4 -15.04 -7.45 6.16
CA THR A 4 -13.63 -7.80 6.39
C THR A 4 -13.16 -9.06 5.66
N LEU A 5 -13.97 -10.12 5.65
CA LEU A 5 -13.63 -11.39 4.98
C LEU A 5 -13.61 -11.23 3.46
N ASP A 6 -14.56 -10.45 2.92
CA ASP A 6 -14.59 -10.12 1.49
C ASP A 6 -13.31 -9.38 1.08
N PHE A 7 -12.89 -8.38 1.87
CA PHE A 7 -11.64 -7.66 1.62
C PHE A 7 -10.41 -8.56 1.70
N LEU A 8 -10.26 -9.31 2.80
CA LEU A 8 -9.10 -10.20 3.00
C LEU A 8 -8.96 -11.22 1.86
N LYS A 9 -10.08 -11.75 1.37
CA LYS A 9 -10.10 -12.74 0.28
C LYS A 9 -9.42 -12.24 -0.99
N TYR A 10 -9.54 -10.95 -1.32
CA TYR A 10 -8.86 -10.37 -2.49
C TYR A 10 -7.52 -9.73 -2.13
N PHE A 11 -7.39 -9.18 -0.92
CA PHE A 11 -6.21 -8.47 -0.47
C PHE A 11 -4.98 -9.38 -0.32
N ILE A 12 -5.17 -10.57 0.25
CA ILE A 12 -4.09 -11.54 0.45
C ILE A 12 -3.49 -12.00 -0.89
N PRO A 13 -4.27 -12.56 -1.85
CA PRO A 13 -3.70 -13.01 -3.12
C PRO A 13 -3.13 -11.84 -3.93
N PHE A 14 -3.76 -10.67 -3.92
CA PHE A 14 -3.23 -9.48 -4.57
C PHE A 14 -1.84 -9.10 -4.03
N SER A 15 -1.69 -9.06 -2.70
CA SER A 15 -0.42 -8.73 -2.04
C SER A 15 0.66 -9.77 -2.32
N VAL A 16 0.30 -11.06 -2.28
CA VAL A 16 1.24 -12.17 -2.53
C VAL A 16 1.73 -12.15 -3.98
N VAL A 17 0.83 -11.98 -4.96
CA VAL A 17 1.22 -11.94 -6.38
C VAL A 17 2.17 -10.78 -6.66
N LEU A 18 1.87 -9.59 -6.13
CA LEU A 18 2.75 -8.43 -6.30
C LEU A 18 4.10 -8.64 -5.61
N PHE A 19 4.12 -9.14 -4.37
CA PHE A 19 5.36 -9.42 -3.65
C PHE A 19 6.24 -10.41 -4.42
N VAL A 20 5.66 -11.52 -4.88
CA VAL A 20 6.38 -12.55 -5.62
C VAL A 20 6.93 -11.98 -6.94
N ALA A 21 6.10 -11.25 -7.70
CA ALA A 21 6.53 -10.63 -8.95
C ALA A 21 7.71 -9.66 -8.75
N GLN A 22 7.61 -8.79 -7.75
CA GLN A 22 8.68 -7.83 -7.45
C GLN A 22 9.93 -8.52 -6.87
N TYR A 23 9.77 -9.53 -6.03
CA TYR A 23 10.89 -10.28 -5.47
C TYR A 23 11.70 -10.99 -6.55
N PHE A 24 11.03 -11.65 -7.51
CA PHE A 24 11.70 -12.26 -8.65
C PHE A 24 12.35 -11.23 -9.58
N ALA A 25 11.69 -10.09 -9.83
CA ALA A 25 12.27 -9.01 -10.62
C ALA A 25 13.54 -8.45 -9.96
N MET A 26 13.52 -8.22 -8.64
CA MET A 26 14.69 -7.74 -7.89
C MET A 26 15.82 -8.77 -7.88
N GLN A 27 15.52 -10.06 -7.73
CA GLN A 27 16.55 -11.11 -7.83
C GLN A 27 17.18 -11.18 -9.22
N ALA A 28 16.39 -11.11 -10.29
CA ALA A 28 16.91 -11.12 -11.66
C ALA A 28 17.79 -9.90 -12.00
N LEU A 29 17.58 -8.79 -11.30
CA LEU A 29 18.34 -7.54 -11.47
C LEU A 29 19.46 -7.38 -10.44
N SER A 30 19.58 -8.30 -9.47
CA SER A 30 20.52 -8.20 -8.34
C SER A 30 21.98 -8.24 -8.76
N ASP A 31 22.29 -8.83 -9.91
CA ASP A 31 23.66 -8.85 -10.47
C ASP A 31 24.11 -7.48 -10.98
N LYS A 32 23.17 -6.56 -11.27
CA LYS A 32 23.43 -5.24 -11.87
C LYS A 32 23.08 -4.08 -10.95
N LEU A 33 22.09 -4.24 -10.06
CA LEU A 33 21.53 -3.18 -9.25
C LEU A 33 21.59 -3.56 -7.76
N VAL A 34 22.02 -2.60 -6.94
CA VAL A 34 21.99 -2.73 -5.48
C VAL A 34 20.80 -1.93 -4.97
N PHE A 35 19.76 -2.64 -4.55
CA PHE A 35 18.54 -2.02 -4.02
C PHE A 35 18.73 -1.57 -2.58
N PHE A 36 18.29 -0.36 -2.25
CA PHE A 36 18.39 0.18 -0.88
C PHE A 36 17.40 -0.47 0.08
N TYR A 37 16.15 -0.67 -0.36
CA TYR A 37 15.13 -1.35 0.40
C TYR A 37 14.94 -2.78 -0.08
N SER A 38 14.83 -3.71 0.85
CA SER A 38 14.35 -5.06 0.54
C SER A 38 12.87 -5.02 0.14
N ALA A 39 12.45 -5.94 -0.75
CA ALA A 39 11.04 -6.12 -1.08
C ALA A 39 10.18 -6.31 0.19
N TRP A 40 10.71 -7.02 1.20
CA TRP A 40 10.04 -7.23 2.48
C TRP A 40 9.66 -5.93 3.17
N SER A 41 10.58 -4.96 3.25
CA SER A 41 10.31 -3.66 3.90
C SER A 41 9.21 -2.88 3.17
N ILE A 42 9.26 -2.85 1.84
CA ILE A 42 8.29 -2.13 0.99
C ILE A 42 6.88 -2.74 1.11
N TYR A 43 6.78 -4.06 1.00
CA TYR A 43 5.49 -4.75 1.06
C TYR A 43 4.92 -4.76 2.47
N THR A 44 5.75 -4.92 3.51
CA THR A 44 5.28 -4.82 4.90
C THR A 44 4.65 -3.46 5.16
N PHE A 45 5.32 -2.37 4.76
CA PHE A 45 4.78 -1.03 4.88
C PHE A 45 3.43 -0.88 4.17
N ASN A 46 3.35 -1.27 2.89
CA ASN A 46 2.14 -1.11 2.10
C ASN A 46 0.97 -1.98 2.57
N ILE A 47 1.25 -3.23 2.96
CA ILE A 47 0.25 -4.16 3.48
C ILE A 47 -0.32 -3.64 4.80
N VAL A 48 0.55 -3.27 5.75
CA VAL A 48 0.14 -2.74 7.05
C VAL A 48 -0.63 -1.44 6.90
N ALA A 49 -0.14 -0.50 6.08
CA ALA A 49 -0.82 0.76 5.83
C ALA A 49 -2.22 0.55 5.25
N THR A 50 -2.34 -0.28 4.19
CA THR A 50 -3.63 -0.55 3.55
C THR A 50 -4.59 -1.25 4.51
N PHE A 51 -4.09 -2.19 5.31
CA PHE A 51 -4.89 -2.90 6.30
C PHE A 51 -5.42 -1.97 7.40
N LEU A 52 -4.56 -1.09 7.92
CA LEU A 52 -4.94 -0.10 8.94
C LEU A 52 -5.97 0.89 8.41
N VAL A 53 -5.77 1.42 7.20
CA VAL A 53 -6.75 2.34 6.61
C VAL A 53 -8.08 1.63 6.39
N TYR A 54 -8.09 0.41 5.85
CA TYR A 54 -9.34 -0.32 5.64
C TYR A 54 -10.08 -0.63 6.94
N LEU A 55 -9.35 -1.00 8.01
CA LEU A 55 -9.93 -1.22 9.34
C LEU A 55 -10.56 0.08 9.88
N PHE A 56 -9.85 1.20 9.76
CA PHE A 56 -10.37 2.52 10.12
C PHE A 56 -11.64 2.86 9.34
N LEU A 57 -11.68 2.58 8.03
CA LEU A 57 -12.87 2.82 7.21
C LEU A 57 -14.06 1.96 7.59
N ILE A 58 -13.85 0.69 7.97
CA ILE A 58 -14.95 -0.15 8.48
C ILE A 58 -15.49 0.43 9.78
N PHE A 59 -14.60 0.87 10.68
CA PHE A 59 -14.99 1.49 11.93
C PHE A 59 -15.81 2.77 11.69
N VAL A 60 -15.35 3.65 10.80
CA VAL A 60 -16.10 4.86 10.44
C VAL A 60 -17.41 4.50 9.75
N ASN A 61 -17.42 3.57 8.80
CA ASN A 61 -18.64 3.18 8.08
C ASN A 61 -19.72 2.61 9.01
N LYS A 62 -19.32 1.95 10.10
CA LYS A 62 -20.26 1.40 11.09
C LYS A 62 -20.89 2.47 11.99
N ASN A 63 -20.15 3.53 12.34
CA ASN A 63 -20.61 4.56 13.27
C ASN A 63 -21.12 5.83 12.58
N PHE A 64 -20.54 6.17 11.42
CA PHE A 64 -20.66 7.43 10.69
C PHE A 64 -20.61 7.19 9.18
N ASP A 65 -21.53 6.37 8.68
CA ASP A 65 -21.59 5.89 7.29
C ASP A 65 -21.48 7.01 6.24
N THR A 66 -22.08 8.17 6.52
CA THR A 66 -22.15 9.35 5.67
C THR A 66 -20.79 10.05 5.50
N TYR A 67 -19.87 9.85 6.45
CA TYR A 67 -18.53 10.45 6.43
C TYR A 67 -17.43 9.48 5.97
N THR A 68 -17.78 8.26 5.54
CA THR A 68 -16.80 7.23 5.11
C THR A 68 -15.89 7.74 3.98
N GLY A 69 -16.43 8.50 3.02
CA GLY A 69 -15.63 9.09 1.93
C GLY A 69 -14.62 10.13 2.42
N PHE A 70 -15.02 11.01 3.34
CA PHE A 70 -14.11 11.99 3.95
C PHE A 70 -13.03 11.31 4.80
N ALA A 71 -13.41 10.25 5.53
CA ALA A 71 -12.46 9.45 6.29
C ALA A 71 -11.41 8.78 5.39
N PHE A 72 -11.80 8.31 4.20
CA PHE A 72 -10.86 7.76 3.21
C PHE A 72 -9.90 8.81 2.69
N LEU A 73 -10.39 10.01 2.35
CA LEU A 73 -9.53 11.10 1.91
C LEU A 73 -8.50 11.48 2.99
N GLY A 74 -8.93 11.61 4.25
CA GLY A 74 -8.04 11.90 5.37
C GLY A 74 -7.03 10.78 5.64
N ALA A 75 -7.47 9.52 5.63
CA ALA A 75 -6.60 8.37 5.84
C ALA A 75 -5.59 8.19 4.69
N SER A 76 -6.01 8.43 3.44
CA SER A 76 -5.13 8.41 2.26
C SER A 76 -4.07 9.52 2.34
N PHE A 77 -4.46 10.72 2.76
CA PHE A 77 -3.52 11.82 2.98
C PHE A 77 -2.49 11.48 4.06
N PHE A 78 -2.93 10.94 5.19
CA PHE A 78 -2.01 10.51 6.25
C PHE A 78 -1.06 9.40 5.77
N ARG A 79 -1.58 8.44 4.99
CA ARG A 79 -0.78 7.39 4.35
C ARG A 79 0.28 7.96 3.40
N MET A 80 -0.06 9.00 2.63
CA MET A 80 0.92 9.72 1.79
C MET A 80 2.03 10.34 2.64
N MET A 81 1.71 10.96 3.77
CA MET A 81 2.73 11.50 4.69
C MET A 81 3.64 10.41 5.25
N LEU A 82 3.08 9.27 5.67
CA LEU A 82 3.86 8.12 6.13
C LEU A 82 4.78 7.56 5.04
N ALA A 83 4.32 7.52 3.79
CA ALA A 83 5.13 7.08 2.66
C ALA A 83 6.33 8.02 2.42
N ILE A 84 6.13 9.33 2.54
CA ILE A 84 7.23 10.31 2.49
C ILE A 84 8.23 10.04 3.61
N ILE A 85 7.76 9.88 4.85
CA ILE A 85 8.62 9.59 6.01
C ILE A 85 9.44 8.31 5.78
N PHE A 86 8.80 7.27 5.23
CA PHE A 86 9.44 6.01 4.89
C PHE A 86 10.54 6.18 3.83
N LEU A 87 10.39 7.11 2.88
CA LEU A 87 11.36 7.39 1.84
C LEU A 87 12.48 8.35 2.24
N ILE A 88 12.37 9.09 3.35
CA ILE A 88 13.42 10.02 3.83
C ILE A 88 14.81 9.36 3.92
N PRO A 89 14.97 8.14 4.49
CA PRO A 89 16.28 7.49 4.59
C PRO A 89 16.90 7.22 3.22
N LEU A 90 16.09 6.89 2.21
CA LEU A 90 16.54 6.68 0.84
C LEU A 90 16.93 8.00 0.18
N ILE A 91 16.16 9.07 0.36
CA ILE A 91 16.46 10.39 -0.21
C ILE A 91 17.77 10.96 0.37
N LYS A 92 18.03 10.70 1.65
CA LYS A 92 19.27 11.15 2.33
C LYS A 92 20.43 10.18 2.13
N GLY A 93 20.16 8.90 1.91
CA GLY A 93 21.15 7.90 1.56
C GLY A 93 21.74 8.25 0.20
N LYS A 94 23.07 8.28 0.08
CA LYS A 94 23.74 8.49 -1.22
C LYS A 94 23.62 7.21 -2.06
N VAL A 95 22.41 6.91 -2.53
CA VAL A 95 22.11 5.76 -3.39
C VAL A 95 22.62 6.00 -4.80
N LYS A 96 23.05 4.91 -5.44
CA LYS A 96 23.65 4.94 -6.79
C LYS A 96 22.60 5.27 -7.85
N ASP A 97 21.41 4.68 -7.73
CA ASP A 97 20.31 4.80 -8.68
C ASP A 97 18.99 5.19 -7.98
N PRO A 98 18.85 6.42 -7.48
CA PRO A 98 17.74 6.84 -6.63
C PRO A 98 16.37 6.70 -7.32
N ILE A 99 16.29 6.86 -8.64
CA ILE A 99 15.04 6.75 -9.40
C ILE A 99 14.53 5.31 -9.40
N ILE A 100 15.43 4.33 -9.51
CA ILE A 100 15.08 2.91 -9.52
C ILE A 100 14.56 2.53 -8.13
N ASP A 101 15.29 2.88 -7.07
CA ASP A 101 14.87 2.61 -5.70
C ASP A 101 13.53 3.29 -5.37
N LEU A 102 13.32 4.55 -5.80
CA LEU A 102 12.02 5.21 -5.66
C LEU A 102 10.90 4.43 -6.35
N SER A 103 11.14 4.00 -7.59
CA SER A 103 10.13 3.32 -8.42
C SER A 103 9.72 1.98 -7.82
N THR A 104 10.67 1.24 -7.24
CA THR A 104 10.38 -0.03 -6.53
C THR A 104 9.46 0.14 -5.33
N PHE A 105 9.39 1.34 -4.73
CA PHE A 105 8.43 1.67 -3.68
C PHE A 105 7.12 2.26 -4.24
N PHE A 106 7.21 3.20 -5.18
CA PHE A 106 6.04 3.92 -5.69
C PHE A 106 5.09 3.05 -6.50
N ILE A 107 5.60 2.12 -7.32
CA ILE A 107 4.77 1.22 -8.12
C ILE A 107 3.83 0.38 -7.24
N PRO A 108 4.33 -0.41 -6.26
CA PRO A 108 3.44 -1.15 -5.38
C PRO A 108 2.57 -0.21 -4.55
N TYR A 109 3.09 0.93 -4.08
CA TYR A 109 2.29 1.91 -3.34
C TYR A 109 1.02 2.34 -4.09
N PHE A 110 1.12 2.71 -5.37
CA PHE A 110 -0.03 3.09 -6.17
C PHE A 110 -0.99 1.91 -6.40
N LEU A 111 -0.46 0.71 -6.62
CA LEU A 111 -1.30 -0.48 -6.78
C LEU A 111 -2.12 -0.78 -5.52
N PHE A 112 -1.51 -0.68 -4.34
CA PHE A 112 -2.22 -0.82 -3.06
C PHE A 112 -3.22 0.32 -2.83
N LEU A 113 -2.90 1.55 -3.23
CA LEU A 113 -3.81 2.70 -3.12
C LEU A 113 -5.04 2.54 -4.04
N LEU A 114 -4.85 2.04 -5.26
CA LEU A 114 -5.94 1.73 -6.19
C LEU A 114 -6.85 0.64 -5.63
N PHE A 115 -6.24 -0.42 -5.07
CA PHE A 115 -6.97 -1.48 -4.40
C PHE A 115 -7.81 -0.93 -3.25
N GLU A 116 -7.21 -0.10 -2.39
CA GLU A 116 -7.89 0.57 -1.29
C GLU A 116 -9.07 1.41 -1.78
N THR A 117 -8.85 2.25 -2.80
CA THR A 117 -9.88 3.10 -3.41
C THR A 117 -11.06 2.27 -3.92
N TYR A 118 -10.79 1.17 -4.63
CA TYR A 118 -11.82 0.28 -5.16
C TYR A 118 -12.69 -0.30 -4.03
N PHE A 119 -12.06 -0.79 -2.96
CA PHE A 119 -12.79 -1.35 -1.82
C PHE A 119 -13.54 -0.30 -1.01
N THR A 120 -13.00 0.92 -0.90
CA THR A 120 -13.70 2.05 -0.30
C THR A 120 -14.95 2.43 -1.09
N ILE A 121 -14.86 2.56 -2.42
CA ILE A 121 -16.01 2.86 -3.27
C ILE A 121 -17.06 1.76 -3.13
N ARG A 122 -16.64 0.49 -3.13
CA ARG A 122 -17.54 -0.64 -2.91
C ARG A 122 -18.17 -0.62 -1.53
N LEU A 123 -17.45 -0.18 -0.49
CA LEU A 123 -17.96 -0.04 0.88
C LEU A 123 -19.01 1.07 0.99
N ILE A 124 -18.81 2.18 0.27
CA ILE A 124 -19.74 3.33 0.23
C ILE A 124 -20.97 3.01 -0.62
N ASN A 125 -20.80 2.39 -1.79
CA ASN A 125 -21.90 2.11 -2.73
C ASN A 125 -22.74 0.89 -2.35
N ARG A 126 -22.23 -0.03 -1.52
CA ARG A 126 -23.03 -1.14 -0.94
C ARG A 126 -23.76 -0.71 0.34
N ARG A 127 -24.38 0.47 0.30
CA ARG A 127 -25.41 0.83 1.27
C ARG A 127 -26.60 -0.12 1.15
#